data_AF-A0A2E1U6G5-F1
#
_entry.id   AF-A0A2E1U6G5-F1
#
_cell.length_a   1.000
_cell.length_b   1.000
_cell.length_c   1.000
_cell.angle_alpha   90.00
_cell.angle_beta   90.00
_cell.angle_gamma   90.00
#
_symmetry.space_group_name_H-M   'P 1'
#
loop_
_entity.id
_entity.type
_entity.pdbx_description
1 polymer ?
#
loop_
_entity_poly.entity_id
_entity_poly.type
_entity_poly.pdbx_seq_one_letter_code
_entity_poly.pdbx_strand_id
1 'polypeptide(L)'
;MACASNELNRLADRAAWLTAEAHRRWHDPEPSEGSGPGPTKRVFVEAITAAPRLSAQRQILFRAMHAELNTLRGANVGAVERSLRRAREARQNLMDAKAANRLD
;
A
#
# COMPACT_ATOMS: atom_id res chain seq x y z
N MET A 1 14.21 -0.45 31.74
CA MET A 1 14.44 -1.14 30.45
C MET A 1 13.18 -1.66 29.74
N ALA A 2 12.12 -2.14 30.43
CA ALA A 2 10.90 -2.66 29.77
C ALA A 2 10.07 -1.60 28.99
N CYS A 3 10.10 -0.32 29.38
CA CYS A 3 9.35 0.74 28.71
C CYS A 3 9.88 1.04 27.29
N ALA A 4 11.20 1.13 27.12
CA ALA A 4 11.82 1.45 25.84
C ALA A 4 11.61 0.34 24.78
N SER A 5 11.65 -0.92 25.21
CA SER A 5 11.36 -2.07 24.34
C SER A 5 9.89 -2.08 23.87
N ASN A 6 8.94 -1.74 24.75
CA ASN A 6 7.53 -1.64 24.40
C ASN A 6 7.24 -0.47 23.43
N GLU A 7 7.95 0.64 23.56
CA GLU A 7 7.83 1.77 22.65
C GLU A 7 8.37 1.47 21.25
N LEU A 8 9.54 0.82 21.17
CA LEU A 8 10.10 0.35 19.89
C LEU A 8 9.17 -0.62 19.17
N ASN A 9 8.55 -1.55 19.89
CA ASN A 9 7.58 -2.49 19.31
C ASN A 9 6.35 -1.75 18.75
N ARG A 10 5.80 -0.79 19.48
CA ARG A 10 4.67 0.04 19.00
C ARG A 10 5.03 0.84 17.73
N LEU A 11 6.23 1.40 17.67
CA LEU A 11 6.71 2.12 16.48
C LEU A 11 6.89 1.16 15.30
N ALA A 12 7.39 -0.06 15.54
CA ALA A 12 7.54 -1.09 14.52
C ALA A 12 6.18 -1.51 13.94
N ASP A 13 5.20 -1.81 14.81
CA ASP A 13 3.84 -2.18 14.41
C ASP A 13 3.16 -1.06 13.62
N ARG A 14 3.30 0.19 14.08
CA ARG A 14 2.77 1.37 13.39
C ARG A 14 3.40 1.56 12.01
N ALA A 15 4.72 1.43 11.90
CA ALA A 15 5.43 1.57 10.63
C ALA A 15 5.03 0.46 9.65
N ALA A 16 4.85 -0.78 10.13
CA ALA A 16 4.39 -1.91 9.34
C ALA A 16 2.95 -1.66 8.82
N TRP A 17 2.03 -1.27 9.71
CA TRP A 17 0.65 -0.98 9.35
C TRP A 17 0.53 0.16 8.32
N LEU A 18 1.21 1.29 8.56
CA LEU A 18 1.17 2.42 7.62
C LEU A 18 1.83 2.10 6.28
N THR A 19 2.88 1.26 6.27
CA THR A 19 3.47 0.76 5.03
C THR A 19 2.47 -0.09 4.25
N ALA A 20 1.77 -1.01 4.92
CA ALA A 20 0.77 -1.85 4.28
C ALA A 20 -0.38 -1.01 3.72
N GLU A 21 -0.85 -0.01 4.47
CA GLU A 21 -1.88 0.91 4.01
C GLU A 21 -1.43 1.73 2.79
N ALA A 22 -0.22 2.28 2.81
CA ALA A 22 0.32 3.02 1.69
C ALA A 22 0.49 2.15 0.44
N HIS A 23 0.94 0.90 0.60
CA HIS A 23 1.01 -0.08 -0.47
C HIS A 23 -0.37 -0.41 -1.04
N ARG A 24 -1.37 -0.62 -0.17
CA ARG A 24 -2.77 -0.82 -0.59
C ARG A 24 -3.25 0.37 -1.42
N ARG A 25 -3.19 1.59 -0.90
CA ARG A 25 -3.64 2.80 -1.63
C ARG A 25 -2.91 3.02 -2.95
N TRP A 26 -1.64 2.64 -3.03
CA TRP A 26 -0.92 2.73 -4.30
C TRP A 26 -1.46 1.74 -5.33
N HIS A 27 -1.65 0.47 -4.93
CA HIS A 27 -2.11 -0.59 -5.82
C HIS A 27 -3.63 -0.68 -5.98
N ASP A 28 -4.36 0.08 -5.18
CA ASP A 28 -5.79 0.10 -5.07
C ASP A 28 -6.25 1.49 -4.58
N PRO A 29 -6.26 2.47 -5.48
CA PRO A 29 -6.50 3.87 -5.14
C PRO A 29 -7.97 4.17 -4.81
N GLU A 30 -8.89 3.26 -5.11
CA GLU A 30 -10.30 3.38 -4.77
C GLU A 30 -10.55 2.84 -3.35
N PRO A 31 -11.42 3.49 -2.56
CA PRO A 31 -11.88 2.91 -1.31
C PRO A 31 -12.65 1.62 -1.59
N SER A 32 -12.35 0.55 -0.85
CA SER A 32 -13.10 -0.70 -0.87
C SER A 32 -13.75 -0.94 0.48
N GLU A 33 -14.96 -1.48 0.48
CA GLU A 33 -15.59 -2.03 1.68
C GLU A 33 -14.98 -3.42 1.95
N GLY A 34 -13.79 -3.45 2.56
CA GLY A 34 -13.19 -4.68 3.07
C GLY A 34 -11.72 -4.88 2.71
N SER A 35 -11.25 -6.13 2.80
CA SER A 35 -9.85 -6.51 2.55
C SER A 35 -9.55 -6.79 1.07
N GLY A 36 -10.56 -6.68 0.19
CA GLY A 36 -10.45 -7.02 -1.24
C GLY A 36 -10.05 -5.82 -2.11
N PRO A 37 -9.73 -6.09 -3.39
CA PRO A 37 -9.49 -5.03 -4.37
C PRO A 37 -10.72 -4.13 -4.51
N GLY A 38 -10.46 -2.85 -4.76
CA GLY A 38 -11.45 -1.85 -5.13
C GLY A 38 -12.23 -2.24 -6.39
N PRO A 39 -13.41 -1.63 -6.60
CA PRO A 39 -14.37 -2.07 -7.60
C PRO A 39 -13.77 -2.14 -9.00
N THR A 40 -12.98 -1.14 -9.41
CA THR A 40 -12.37 -1.13 -10.74
C THR A 40 -11.34 -2.25 -10.89
N LYS A 41 -10.44 -2.40 -9.90
CA LYS A 41 -9.43 -3.46 -9.93
C LYS A 41 -10.06 -4.85 -9.92
N ARG A 42 -11.14 -5.04 -9.17
CA ARG A 42 -11.88 -6.30 -9.10
C ARG A 42 -12.39 -6.74 -10.48
N VAL A 43 -13.02 -5.84 -11.23
CA VAL A 43 -13.50 -6.12 -12.60
C VAL A 43 -12.36 -6.59 -13.51
N PHE A 44 -11.21 -5.91 -13.47
CA PHE A 44 -10.05 -6.33 -14.25
C PHE A 44 -9.49 -7.67 -13.81
N VAL A 45 -9.39 -7.93 -12.50
CA VAL A 45 -8.89 -9.21 -11.97
C VAL A 45 -9.78 -10.36 -12.41
N GLU A 46 -11.10 -10.19 -12.37
CA GLU A 46 -12.08 -11.17 -12.88
C GLU A 46 -11.89 -11.43 -14.37
N ALA A 47 -11.79 -10.38 -15.19
CA ALA A 47 -11.56 -10.51 -16.63
C ALA A 47 -10.20 -11.18 -16.96
N ILE A 48 -9.13 -10.83 -16.25
CA ILE A 48 -7.79 -11.43 -16.41
C ILE A 48 -7.78 -12.91 -16.01
N THR A 49 -8.62 -13.28 -15.04
CA THR A 49 -8.74 -14.66 -14.56
C THR A 49 -9.54 -15.52 -15.54
N ALA A 50 -10.57 -14.94 -16.17
CA ALA A 50 -11.35 -15.59 -17.21
C ALA A 50 -10.58 -15.76 -18.53
N ALA A 51 -9.61 -14.89 -18.82
CA ALA A 51 -8.82 -14.96 -20.05
C ALA A 51 -7.83 -16.15 -20.04
N PRO A 52 -7.61 -16.84 -21.19
CA PRO A 52 -6.66 -17.94 -21.27
C PRO A 52 -5.25 -17.55 -20.81
N ARG A 53 -4.59 -18.45 -20.08
CA ARG A 53 -3.21 -18.25 -19.63
C ARG A 53 -2.30 -18.01 -20.84
N LEU A 54 -1.34 -17.10 -20.70
CA LEU A 54 -0.38 -16.68 -21.73
C LEU A 54 -0.98 -16.05 -23.00
N SER A 55 -2.29 -15.78 -23.04
CA SER A 55 -2.92 -15.10 -24.18
C SER A 55 -2.54 -13.62 -24.28
N ALA A 56 -2.53 -13.09 -25.51
CA ALA A 56 -2.39 -11.66 -25.76
C ALA A 56 -3.50 -10.85 -25.06
N GLN A 57 -4.73 -11.38 -25.03
CA GLN A 57 -5.86 -10.75 -24.33
C GLN A 57 -5.59 -10.57 -22.83
N ARG A 58 -5.02 -11.57 -22.16
CA ARG A 58 -4.64 -11.47 -20.75
C ARG A 58 -3.59 -10.39 -20.51
N GLN A 59 -2.63 -10.25 -21.42
CA GLN A 59 -1.61 -9.18 -21.35
C GLN A 59 -2.23 -7.79 -21.57
N ILE A 60 -3.15 -7.66 -22.53
CA ILE A 60 -3.88 -6.42 -22.81
C ILE A 60 -4.69 -6.00 -21.58
N LEU A 61 -5.46 -6.91 -20.98
CA LEU A 61 -6.26 -6.65 -19.79
C LEU A 61 -5.38 -6.21 -18.60
N PHE A 62 -4.22 -6.86 -18.40
CA PHE A 62 -3.28 -6.46 -17.36
C PHE A 62 -2.75 -5.04 -17.57
N ARG A 63 -2.36 -4.68 -18.81
CA ARG A 63 -1.91 -3.32 -19.13
C ARG A 63 -3.02 -2.29 -18.95
N ALA A 64 -4.23 -2.60 -19.42
CA ALA A 64 -5.40 -1.74 -19.26
C ALA A 64 -5.73 -1.49 -17.79
N MET A 65 -5.71 -2.54 -16.94
CA MET A 65 -5.87 -2.40 -15.50
C MET A 65 -4.85 -1.42 -14.91
N HIS A 66 -3.57 -1.55 -15.25
CA HIS A 66 -2.54 -0.66 -14.74
C HIS A 66 -2.69 0.79 -15.23
N ALA A 67 -3.14 1.00 -16.47
CA ALA A 67 -3.47 2.32 -16.98
C ALA A 67 -4.62 2.94 -16.19
N GLU A 68 -5.69 2.18 -15.94
CA GLU A 68 -6.85 2.67 -15.18
C GLU A 68 -6.48 3.00 -13.72
N LEU A 69 -5.71 2.13 -13.07
CA LEU A 69 -5.21 2.40 -11.71
C LEU A 69 -4.29 3.62 -11.65
N ASN A 70 -3.55 3.93 -12.72
CA ASN A 70 -2.79 5.19 -12.81
C ASN A 70 -3.73 6.41 -12.85
N THR A 71 -4.76 6.36 -13.68
CA THR A 71 -5.78 7.42 -13.77
C THR A 71 -6.45 7.64 -12.42
N LEU A 72 -6.87 6.56 -11.75
CA LEU A 72 -7.49 6.61 -10.43
C LEU A 72 -6.54 7.13 -9.35
N ARG A 73 -5.24 6.80 -9.42
CA ARG A 73 -4.23 7.42 -8.54
C ARG A 73 -4.13 8.92 -8.76
N GLY A 74 -4.22 9.39 -10.01
CA GLY A 74 -4.26 10.82 -10.33
C GLY A 74 -5.48 11.51 -9.72
N ALA A 75 -6.66 10.92 -9.87
CA ALA A 75 -7.90 11.44 -9.26
C ALA A 75 -7.83 11.45 -7.72
N ASN A 76 -7.12 10.48 -7.12
CA ASN A 76 -6.97 10.33 -5.67
C ASN A 76 -5.59 10.76 -5.14
N VAL A 77 -4.86 11.59 -5.88
CA VAL A 77 -3.43 11.88 -5.62
C VAL A 77 -3.18 12.33 -4.19
N GLY A 78 -4.01 13.24 -3.66
CA GLY A 78 -3.87 13.71 -2.29
C GLY A 78 -4.04 12.60 -1.24
N ALA A 79 -4.94 11.64 -1.46
CA ALA A 79 -5.15 10.53 -0.54
C ALA A 79 -4.00 9.51 -0.58
N VAL A 80 -3.45 9.26 -1.77
CA VAL A 80 -2.30 8.38 -2.00
C VAL A 80 -1.03 8.99 -1.39
N GLU A 81 -0.74 10.25 -1.69
CA GLU A 81 0.43 10.97 -1.17
C GLU A 81 0.43 11.09 0.34
N ARG A 82 -0.73 11.39 0.96
CA ARG A 82 -0.86 11.42 2.42
C ARG A 82 -0.49 10.07 3.05
N SER A 83 -0.88 8.97 2.41
CA SER A 83 -0.61 7.62 2.93
C SER A 83 0.87 7.27 2.79
N LEU A 84 1.46 7.54 1.61
CA LEU A 84 2.89 7.39 1.37
C LEU A 84 3.73 8.21 2.34
N ARG A 85 3.34 9.47 2.59
CA ARG A 85 4.03 10.36 3.53
C ARG A 85 4.00 9.80 4.95
N ARG A 86 2.81 9.42 5.46
CA ARG A 86 2.68 8.82 6.80
C ARG A 86 3.52 7.55 6.97
N ALA A 87 3.60 6.72 5.94
CA ALA A 87 4.44 5.53 5.96
C ALA A 87 5.94 5.86 6.05
N ARG A 88 6.40 6.91 5.34
CA ARG A 88 7.79 7.39 5.43
C ARG A 88 8.08 7.97 6.81
N GLU A 89 7.22 8.82 7.33
CA GLU A 89 7.34 9.42 8.67
C GLU A 89 7.41 8.35 9.76
N ALA A 90 6.52 7.35 9.72
CA ALA A 90 6.53 6.27 10.71
C ALA A 90 7.79 5.41 10.66
N ARG A 91 8.33 5.16 9.47
CA ARG A 91 9.63 4.49 9.32
C ARG A 91 10.76 5.33 9.86
N GLN A 92 10.77 6.63 9.60
CA GLN A 92 11.79 7.54 10.13
C GLN A 92 11.76 7.54 11.66
N ASN A 93 10.59 7.70 12.27
CA ASN A 93 10.43 7.66 13.72
C ASN A 93 10.97 6.36 14.33
N LEU A 94 10.74 5.21 13.67
CA LEU A 94 11.29 3.93 14.12
C LEU A 94 12.82 3.89 14.02
N MET A 95 13.40 4.44 12.95
CA MET A 95 14.86 4.48 12.79
C MET A 95 15.51 5.41 13.82
N ASP A 96 14.90 6.57 14.08
CA ASP A 96 15.38 7.53 15.08
C ASP A 96 15.35 6.91 16.49
N ALA A 97 14.24 6.24 16.84
CA ALA A 97 14.12 5.54 18.12
C ALA A 97 15.12 4.38 18.27
N LYS A 98 15.41 3.65 17.18
CA LYS A 98 16.44 2.60 17.18
C LYS A 98 17.85 3.17 17.33
N ALA A 99 18.12 4.34 16.75
CA ALA A 99 19.41 5.01 16.87
C ALA A 99 19.62 5.51 18.31
N ALA A 100 18.60 6.12 18.91
CA ALA A 100 18.64 6.58 20.30
C ALA A 100 18.90 5.41 21.28
N ASN A 101 18.18 4.29 21.15
CA ASN A 101 18.37 3.12 22.01
C ASN A 101 19.73 2.39 21.83
N ARG A 102 20.54 2.74 20.82
CA ARG A 102 21.89 2.19 20.64
C ARG A 102 22.98 3.06 21.28
N LEU A 103 22.63 4.29 21.64
CA LEU A 103 23.54 5.26 22.26
C LEU A 103 23.40 5.29 23.80
N ASP A 104 22.34 4.68 24.33
CA ASP A 104 22.09 4.42 25.76
C ASP A 104 22.65 3.05 26.20
#